data_AF-A0A520BKW6-F1
#
_entry.id   AF-A0A520BKW6-F1
#
_cell.length_a   1.000
_cell.length_b   1.000
_cell.length_c   1.000
_cell.angle_alpha   90.00
_cell.angle_beta   90.00
_cell.angle_gamma   90.00
#
_symmetry.space_group_name_H-M   'P 1'
#
loop_
_entity.id
_entity.type
_entity.pdbx_description
1 polymer ?
#
loop_
_entity_poly.entity_id
_entity_poly.type
_entity_poly.pdbx_seq_one_letter_code
_entity_poly.pdbx_strand_id
1 'polypeptide(L)'
;MSRIISILFLALTIFSFENAFAQNLKFKHISVEDGLSNSTIECIFQDHRGFIWFGTRDGLNKYDGNQITVYKNNQKATSLSDNFIRCIFEDKNKTLWIGTSDGLNKFNAEKDNFTSYRSKDKNATNTITSLAETDQGIWIGTYGGGLNLLKPEANAFEKFLLAKPMNLGRKNYIRDLYIDKNNLIWLATDEGVTTL
;
A
#
# COMPACT_ATOMS: atom_id res chain seq x y z
N MET A 1 25.64 46.01 -43.49
CA MET A 1 26.06 45.00 -42.49
C MET A 1 24.92 44.59 -41.55
N SER A 2 24.06 45.52 -41.08
CA SER A 2 22.95 45.21 -40.15
C SER A 2 21.84 44.30 -40.73
N ARG A 3 21.45 44.46 -42.00
CA ARG A 3 20.39 43.64 -42.63
C ARG A 3 20.71 42.15 -42.76
N ILE A 4 21.98 41.79 -42.96
CA ILE A 4 22.41 40.39 -43.09
C ILE A 4 22.39 39.69 -41.73
N ILE A 5 22.78 40.41 -40.67
CA ILE A 5 22.74 39.91 -39.29
C ILE A 5 21.30 39.65 -38.86
N SER A 6 20.36 40.55 -39.20
CA SER A 6 18.93 40.36 -38.90
C SER A 6 18.31 39.16 -39.61
N ILE A 7 18.71 38.88 -40.86
CA ILE A 7 18.19 37.72 -41.63
C ILE A 7 18.78 36.40 -41.09
N LEU A 8 20.08 36.39 -40.72
CA LEU A 8 20.70 35.22 -40.08
C LEU A 8 20.07 34.91 -38.71
N PHE A 9 19.74 35.95 -37.93
CA PHE A 9 19.10 35.78 -36.63
C PHE A 9 17.68 35.21 -36.77
N LEU A 10 16.92 35.67 -37.77
CA LEU A 10 15.58 35.14 -38.06
C LEU A 10 15.63 33.67 -38.53
N ALA A 11 16.62 33.31 -39.35
CA ALA A 11 16.82 31.94 -39.82
C ALA A 11 17.21 30.97 -38.68
N LEU A 12 18.00 31.44 -37.71
CA LEU A 12 18.37 30.67 -36.50
C LEU A 12 17.17 30.44 -35.58
N THR A 13 16.25 31.40 -35.45
CA THR A 13 15.03 31.21 -34.64
C THR A 13 14.03 30.22 -35.25
N ILE A 14 14.04 30.05 -36.57
CA ILE A 14 13.19 29.07 -37.28
C ILE A 14 13.79 27.66 -37.15
N PHE A 15 15.11 27.53 -37.03
CA PHE A 15 15.80 26.24 -36.78
C PHE A 15 15.72 25.76 -35.33
N SER A 16 15.39 26.62 -34.37
CA SER A 16 15.20 26.25 -32.96
C SER A 16 13.81 25.71 -32.62
N PHE A 17 12.90 25.59 -33.59
CA PHE A 17 11.74 24.71 -33.46
C PHE A 17 12.16 23.26 -33.72
N GLU A 18 13.08 22.75 -32.90
CA GLU A 18 13.12 21.30 -32.71
C GLU A 18 11.76 20.91 -32.12
N ASN A 19 11.00 20.14 -32.89
CA ASN A 19 9.77 19.53 -32.41
C ASN A 19 10.12 18.81 -31.11
N ALA A 20 9.69 19.36 -29.98
CA ALA A 20 9.68 18.67 -28.72
C ALA A 20 8.71 17.49 -28.89
N PHE A 21 9.21 16.35 -29.36
CA PHE A 21 8.46 15.11 -29.33
C PHE A 21 8.22 14.79 -27.86
N ALA A 22 7.00 15.04 -27.40
CA ALA A 22 6.53 14.41 -26.17
C ALA A 22 6.79 12.90 -26.29
N GLN A 23 7.30 12.29 -25.23
CA GLN A 23 7.53 10.85 -25.22
C GLN A 23 6.23 10.14 -25.60
N ASN A 24 6.26 9.33 -26.67
CA ASN A 24 5.13 8.49 -27.04
C ASN A 24 5.13 7.26 -26.12
N LEU A 25 4.66 7.46 -24.89
CA LEU A 25 4.53 6.41 -23.88
C LEU A 25 3.43 5.43 -24.31
N LYS A 26 3.82 4.17 -24.54
CA LYS A 26 2.87 3.08 -24.75
C LYS A 26 2.68 2.32 -23.44
N PHE A 27 1.42 2.13 -23.06
CA PHE A 27 1.06 1.39 -21.86
C PHE A 27 0.46 0.04 -22.23
N LYS A 28 0.87 -1.02 -21.53
CA LYS A 28 0.13 -2.27 -21.52
C LYS A 28 -1.02 -2.10 -20.53
N HIS A 29 -2.24 -2.32 -20.99
CA HIS A 29 -3.41 -2.33 -20.13
C HIS A 29 -3.60 -3.73 -19.54
N ILE A 30 -3.84 -3.78 -18.24
CA ILE A 30 -4.27 -4.97 -17.52
C ILE A 30 -5.56 -4.58 -16.81
N SER A 31 -6.62 -5.34 -17.05
CA SER A 31 -8.00 -4.97 -16.79
C SER A 31 -8.80 -6.16 -16.21
N VAL A 32 -10.10 -5.98 -16.00
CA VAL A 32 -10.97 -7.07 -15.55
C VAL A 32 -11.10 -8.16 -16.61
N GLU A 33 -10.98 -7.79 -17.89
CA GLU A 33 -10.95 -8.70 -19.03
C GLU A 33 -9.71 -9.60 -19.01
N ASP A 34 -8.62 -9.15 -18.39
CA ASP A 34 -7.37 -9.91 -18.21
C ASP A 34 -7.36 -10.75 -16.92
N GLY A 35 -8.44 -10.69 -16.12
CA GLY A 35 -8.61 -11.48 -14.90
C GLY A 35 -8.48 -10.69 -13.59
N LEU A 36 -8.33 -9.36 -13.63
CA LEU A 36 -8.43 -8.56 -12.39
C LEU A 36 -9.82 -8.70 -11.77
N SER A 37 -9.86 -8.79 -10.44
CA SER A 37 -11.11 -8.95 -9.71
C SER A 37 -11.97 -7.69 -9.64
N ASN A 38 -11.36 -6.51 -9.82
CA ASN A 38 -12.03 -5.21 -9.81
C ASN A 38 -11.18 -4.17 -10.54
N SER A 39 -11.82 -3.17 -11.15
CA SER A 39 -11.15 -2.08 -11.86
C SER A 39 -10.57 -0.98 -10.96
N THR A 40 -10.99 -0.92 -9.68
CA THR A 40 -10.45 0.02 -8.71
C THR A 40 -9.29 -0.60 -7.95
N ILE A 41 -8.07 -0.20 -8.31
CA ILE A 41 -6.84 -0.60 -7.62
C ILE A 41 -6.57 0.39 -6.49
N GLU A 42 -6.57 -0.11 -5.25
CA GLU A 42 -6.35 0.67 -4.03
C GLU A 42 -4.86 0.72 -3.66
N CYS A 43 -4.12 -0.36 -3.95
CA CYS A 43 -2.68 -0.44 -3.71
C CYS A 43 -1.99 -1.41 -4.67
N ILE A 44 -0.70 -1.16 -4.91
CA ILE A 44 0.18 -1.99 -5.74
C ILE A 44 1.45 -2.29 -4.94
N PHE A 45 1.90 -3.54 -4.97
CA PHE A 45 3.11 -3.97 -4.27
C PHE A 45 3.87 -5.03 -5.08
N GLN A 46 5.19 -5.01 -5.06
CA GLN A 46 6.01 -6.09 -5.64
C GLN A 46 6.70 -6.86 -4.50
N ASP A 47 6.48 -8.17 -4.43
CA ASP A 47 7.15 -9.01 -3.43
C ASP A 47 8.60 -9.34 -3.81
N HIS A 48 9.39 -9.86 -2.86
CA HIS A 48 10.79 -10.21 -3.10
C HIS A 48 11.01 -11.29 -4.18
N ARG A 49 9.96 -12.02 -4.58
CA ARG A 49 10.02 -13.05 -5.64
C ARG A 49 9.68 -12.46 -7.00
N GLY A 50 9.30 -11.18 -7.06
CA GLY A 50 8.98 -10.46 -8.28
C GLY A 50 7.49 -10.50 -8.67
N PHE A 51 6.62 -11.14 -7.87
CA PHE A 51 5.17 -11.08 -8.13
C PHE A 51 4.65 -9.67 -7.89
N ILE A 52 3.79 -9.19 -8.78
CA ILE A 52 3.07 -7.94 -8.59
C ILE A 52 1.73 -8.24 -7.94
N TRP A 53 1.42 -7.55 -6.87
CA TRP A 53 0.19 -7.69 -6.12
C TRP A 53 -0.65 -6.43 -6.27
N PHE A 54 -1.91 -6.60 -6.65
CA PHE A 54 -2.89 -5.53 -6.73
C PHE A 54 -3.96 -5.74 -5.67
N GLY A 55 -4.03 -4.82 -4.72
CA GLY A 55 -5.13 -4.75 -3.78
C GLY A 55 -6.28 -3.96 -4.40
N THR A 56 -7.48 -4.52 -4.37
CA THR A 56 -8.66 -3.90 -4.98
C THR A 56 -9.82 -3.82 -3.99
N ARG A 57 -10.91 -3.17 -4.42
CA ARG A 57 -12.16 -3.16 -3.64
C ARG A 57 -12.88 -4.50 -3.57
N ASP A 58 -12.51 -5.46 -4.42
CA ASP A 58 -13.12 -6.80 -4.43
C ASP A 58 -12.09 -7.91 -4.66
N GLY A 59 -11.06 -7.96 -3.81
CA GLY A 59 -10.08 -9.04 -3.76
C GLY A 59 -8.63 -8.60 -3.94
N LEU A 60 -7.73 -9.52 -3.59
CA LEU A 60 -6.29 -9.42 -3.81
C LEU A 60 -5.93 -10.17 -5.09
N ASN A 61 -5.14 -9.54 -5.95
CA ASN A 61 -4.75 -10.10 -7.24
C ASN A 61 -3.23 -10.29 -7.25
N LYS A 62 -2.76 -11.50 -7.50
CA LYS A 62 -1.35 -11.83 -7.69
C LYS A 62 -1.07 -12.02 -9.16
N TYR A 63 -0.13 -11.25 -9.70
CA TYR A 63 0.27 -11.28 -11.10
C TYR A 63 1.71 -11.79 -11.22
N ASP A 64 1.88 -12.82 -12.03
CA ASP A 64 3.17 -13.47 -12.29
C ASP A 64 3.90 -12.94 -13.55
N GLY A 65 3.34 -11.91 -14.19
CA GLY A 65 3.80 -11.40 -15.49
C GLY A 65 3.02 -11.95 -16.68
N ASN A 66 2.19 -12.97 -16.48
CA ASN A 66 1.35 -13.58 -17.50
C ASN A 66 -0.12 -13.72 -17.04
N GLN A 67 -0.34 -14.33 -15.87
CA GLN A 67 -1.65 -14.67 -15.32
C GLN A 67 -1.93 -13.98 -13.99
N ILE A 68 -3.22 -13.79 -13.70
CA ILE A 68 -3.71 -13.23 -12.44
C ILE A 68 -4.37 -14.33 -11.62
N THR A 69 -3.92 -14.52 -10.38
CA THR A 69 -4.59 -15.33 -9.36
C THR A 69 -5.34 -14.42 -8.40
N VAL A 70 -6.63 -14.67 -8.21
CA VAL A 70 -7.52 -13.85 -7.37
C VAL A 70 -7.77 -14.55 -6.04
N TYR A 71 -7.54 -13.83 -4.94
CA TYR A 71 -7.90 -14.25 -3.59
C TYR A 71 -9.06 -13.38 -3.07
N LYS A 72 -10.08 -14.04 -2.50
CA LYS A 72 -11.25 -13.40 -1.88
C LYS A 72 -11.55 -14.05 -0.53
N ASN A 73 -12.30 -13.35 0.30
CA ASN A 73 -13.02 -13.91 1.42
C ASN A 73 -14.07 -14.89 0.89
N ASN A 74 -13.96 -16.15 1.29
CA ASN A 74 -14.96 -17.19 1.00
C ASN A 74 -15.52 -17.81 2.30
N GLN A 75 -15.47 -17.05 3.39
CA GLN A 75 -15.92 -17.39 4.74
C GLN A 75 -15.16 -18.55 5.39
N LYS A 76 -14.10 -19.08 4.76
CA LYS A 76 -13.18 -20.03 5.39
C LYS A 76 -12.15 -19.28 6.23
N ALA A 77 -11.75 -19.87 7.35
CA ALA A 77 -10.72 -19.34 8.23
C ALA A 77 -9.34 -19.14 7.54
N THR A 78 -9.11 -19.87 6.44
CA THR A 78 -7.89 -19.82 5.63
C THR A 78 -7.97 -18.85 4.44
N SER A 79 -9.06 -18.11 4.31
CA SER A 79 -9.24 -17.08 3.27
C SER A 79 -8.99 -15.67 3.82
N LEU A 80 -9.00 -14.68 2.94
CA LEU A 80 -8.91 -13.28 3.35
C LEU A 80 -10.04 -12.92 4.33
N SER A 81 -9.73 -12.02 5.25
CA SER A 81 -10.70 -11.54 6.24
C SER A 81 -11.78 -10.64 5.64
N ASP A 82 -11.49 -9.94 4.55
CA ASP A 82 -12.41 -9.09 3.79
C ASP A 82 -11.89 -8.89 2.36
N ASN A 83 -12.76 -8.53 1.41
CA ASN A 83 -12.38 -8.34 0.01
C ASN A 83 -11.79 -6.96 -0.28
N PHE A 84 -12.08 -5.95 0.54
CA PHE A 84 -11.59 -4.61 0.32
C PHE A 84 -10.15 -4.51 0.84
N ILE A 85 -9.19 -4.62 -0.08
CA ILE A 85 -7.77 -4.54 0.22
C ILE A 85 -7.34 -3.08 0.26
N ARG A 86 -6.67 -2.68 1.35
CA ARG A 86 -6.26 -1.29 1.60
C ARG A 86 -4.76 -1.08 1.50
N CYS A 87 -3.99 -2.05 1.97
CA CYS A 87 -2.53 -1.99 1.89
C CYS A 87 -1.93 -3.39 1.80
N ILE A 88 -0.76 -3.47 1.18
CA ILE A 88 0.05 -4.68 1.07
C ILE A 88 1.45 -4.32 1.51
N PHE A 89 2.06 -5.17 2.34
CA PHE A 89 3.36 -4.94 2.94
C PHE A 89 4.13 -6.26 3.03
N GLU A 90 5.44 -6.23 2.81
CA GLU A 90 6.31 -7.38 3.08
C GLU A 90 7.28 -7.01 4.20
N ASP A 91 7.33 -7.84 5.24
CA ASP A 91 8.27 -7.63 6.34
C ASP A 91 9.70 -8.08 5.98
N LYS A 92 10.66 -7.76 6.84
CA LYS A 92 12.07 -8.15 6.69
C LYS A 92 12.28 -9.66 6.62
N ASN A 93 11.35 -10.44 7.17
CA ASN A 93 11.35 -11.90 7.12
C ASN A 93 10.65 -12.44 5.87
N LYS A 94 10.34 -11.59 4.89
CA LYS A 94 9.73 -11.97 3.61
C LYS A 94 8.32 -12.54 3.74
N THR A 95 7.64 -12.20 4.84
CA THR A 95 6.22 -12.50 5.02
C THR A 95 5.39 -11.38 4.41
N LEU A 96 4.45 -11.76 3.55
CA LEU A 96 3.50 -10.82 2.97
C LEU A 96 2.29 -10.63 3.89
N TRP A 97 1.97 -9.38 4.16
CA TRP A 97 0.90 -8.90 5.02
C TRP A 97 -0.10 -8.07 4.22
N ILE A 98 -1.38 -8.34 4.42
CA ILE A 98 -2.48 -7.74 3.67
C ILE A 98 -3.46 -7.10 4.66
N GLY A 99 -3.54 -5.77 4.62
CA GLY A 99 -4.52 -5.01 5.38
C GLY A 99 -5.83 -4.89 4.61
N THR A 100 -6.93 -5.27 5.26
CA THR A 100 -8.28 -5.20 4.69
C THR A 100 -9.18 -4.31 5.54
N SER A 101 -10.45 -4.14 5.11
CA SER A 101 -11.42 -3.41 5.93
C SER A 101 -11.84 -4.16 7.21
N ASP A 102 -11.55 -5.45 7.33
CA ASP A 102 -11.82 -6.25 8.53
C ASP A 102 -10.64 -7.17 8.90
N GLY A 103 -9.45 -6.59 9.04
CA GLY A 103 -8.33 -7.22 9.71
C GLY A 103 -7.02 -7.25 8.92
N LEU A 104 -6.00 -7.78 9.59
CA LEU A 104 -4.68 -8.00 9.04
C LEU A 104 -4.54 -9.47 8.64
N ASN A 105 -4.07 -9.76 7.44
CA ASN A 105 -3.94 -11.12 6.93
C ASN A 105 -2.47 -11.41 6.66
N LYS A 106 -1.97 -12.51 7.22
CA LYS A 106 -0.65 -13.06 6.89
C LYS A 106 -0.81 -14.10 5.79
N PHE A 107 -0.12 -13.90 4.68
CA PHE A 107 -0.10 -14.87 3.58
C PHE A 107 0.90 -16.00 3.89
N ASN A 108 0.45 -17.23 3.74
CA ASN A 108 1.28 -18.43 3.79
C ASN A 108 1.56 -18.87 2.35
N ALA A 109 2.78 -18.61 1.89
CA ALA A 109 3.18 -18.93 0.52
C ALA A 109 3.28 -20.45 0.24
N GLU A 110 3.56 -21.28 1.26
CA GLU A 110 3.68 -22.73 1.09
C GLU A 110 2.31 -23.39 0.90
N LYS A 111 1.30 -22.89 1.61
CA LYS A 111 -0.07 -23.44 1.61
C LYS A 111 -1.04 -22.64 0.74
N ASP A 112 -0.56 -21.57 0.10
CA ASP A 112 -1.32 -20.63 -0.71
C ASP A 112 -2.63 -20.16 -0.03
N ASN A 113 -2.50 -19.73 1.23
CA ASN A 113 -3.65 -19.35 2.05
C ASN A 113 -3.33 -18.23 3.05
N PHE A 114 -4.32 -17.84 3.85
CA PHE A 114 -4.21 -16.72 4.78
C PHE A 114 -4.48 -17.15 6.22
N THR A 115 -3.81 -16.48 7.14
CA THR A 115 -4.22 -16.42 8.55
C THR A 115 -4.66 -15.01 8.85
N SER A 116 -5.90 -14.84 9.32
CA SER A 116 -6.46 -13.52 9.61
C SER A 116 -6.34 -13.17 11.10
N TYR A 117 -6.08 -11.89 11.36
CA TYR A 117 -5.91 -11.32 12.68
C TYR A 117 -6.83 -10.10 12.83
N ARG A 118 -7.57 -10.10 13.93
CA ARG A 118 -8.52 -9.05 14.31
C ARG A 118 -8.30 -8.69 15.77
N SER A 119 -8.66 -7.47 16.13
CA SER A 119 -8.74 -7.09 17.53
C SER A 119 -9.82 -7.88 18.26
N LYS A 120 -9.47 -8.33 19.47
CA LYS A 120 -10.43 -8.89 20.43
C LYS A 120 -11.21 -7.78 21.16
N ASP A 121 -10.74 -6.53 21.10
CA ASP A 121 -11.44 -5.39 21.66
C ASP A 121 -12.59 -4.99 20.73
N LYS A 122 -13.82 -5.08 21.24
CA LYS A 122 -15.04 -4.73 20.49
C LYS A 122 -15.14 -3.24 20.15
N ASN A 123 -14.38 -2.39 20.84
CA ASN A 123 -14.34 -0.95 20.57
C ASN A 123 -13.24 -0.56 19.59
N ALA A 124 -12.33 -1.49 19.26
CA ALA A 124 -11.30 -1.27 18.26
C ALA A 124 -11.82 -1.59 16.87
N THR A 125 -11.37 -0.82 15.88
CA THR A 125 -11.60 -1.14 14.48
C THR A 125 -10.58 -2.14 13.96
N ASN A 126 -11.02 -3.01 13.04
CA ASN A 126 -10.15 -3.93 12.30
C ASN A 126 -9.77 -3.38 10.92
N THR A 127 -10.23 -2.17 10.56
CA THR A 127 -9.91 -1.57 9.28
C THR A 127 -8.45 -1.12 9.28
N ILE A 128 -7.61 -1.88 8.58
CA ILE A 128 -6.17 -1.63 8.46
C ILE A 128 -5.95 -0.67 7.29
N THR A 129 -5.23 0.42 7.53
CA THR A 129 -4.99 1.45 6.50
C THR A 129 -3.57 1.45 5.99
N SER A 130 -2.61 1.10 6.84
CA SER A 130 -1.19 1.16 6.53
C SER A 130 -0.38 0.26 7.46
N LEU A 131 0.78 -0.17 6.98
CA LEU A 131 1.72 -1.03 7.67
C LEU A 131 3.13 -0.52 7.46
N ALA A 132 3.95 -0.53 8.51
CA ALA A 132 5.36 -0.17 8.41
C ALA A 132 6.18 -0.92 9.46
N GLU A 133 7.40 -1.35 9.15
CA GLU A 133 8.22 -2.13 10.09
C GLU A 133 9.39 -1.33 10.64
N THR A 134 9.61 -1.45 11.96
CA THR A 134 10.79 -0.97 12.68
C THR A 134 11.44 -2.13 13.43
N ASP A 135 12.56 -1.87 14.11
CA ASP A 135 13.17 -2.85 15.01
C ASP A 135 12.26 -3.28 16.16
N GLN A 136 11.25 -2.47 16.51
CA GLN A 136 10.26 -2.80 17.55
C GLN A 136 9.18 -3.79 17.06
N GLY A 137 9.02 -3.93 15.74
CA GLY A 137 7.97 -4.72 15.10
C GLY A 137 7.22 -3.95 14.00
N ILE A 138 6.09 -4.51 13.59
CA ILE A 138 5.24 -3.96 12.53
C ILE A 138 4.22 -3.02 13.15
N TRP A 139 4.32 -1.75 12.82
CA TRP A 139 3.33 -0.72 13.09
C TRP A 139 2.14 -0.85 12.14
N ILE A 140 0.96 -0.69 12.70
CA ILE A 140 -0.33 -0.91 12.05
C ILE A 140 -1.19 0.33 12.25
N GLY A 141 -1.40 1.08 11.18
CA GLY A 141 -2.37 2.15 11.12
C GLY A 141 -3.77 1.59 10.97
N THR A 142 -4.72 2.14 11.73
CA THR A 142 -6.13 1.74 11.66
C THR A 142 -7.06 2.91 11.48
N TYR A 143 -8.19 2.66 10.83
CA TYR A 143 -9.25 3.65 10.66
C TYR A 143 -10.14 3.74 11.91
N GLY A 144 -9.64 4.44 12.95
CA GLY A 144 -10.39 4.80 14.16
C GLY A 144 -9.89 4.15 15.44
N GLY A 145 -9.00 3.16 15.33
CA GLY A 145 -8.35 2.45 16.44
C GLY A 145 -6.94 2.96 16.71
N GLY A 146 -6.50 4.01 16.00
CA GLY A 146 -5.18 4.60 16.13
C GLY A 146 -4.05 3.71 15.59
N LEU A 147 -2.88 3.90 16.20
CA LEU A 147 -1.65 3.22 15.84
C LEU A 147 -1.38 2.05 16.78
N ASN A 148 -1.01 0.92 16.20
CA ASN A 148 -0.84 -0.33 16.92
C ASN A 148 0.49 -1.00 16.55
N LEU A 149 1.07 -1.78 17.46
CA LEU A 149 2.35 -2.46 17.23
C LEU A 149 2.20 -3.98 17.34
N LEU A 150 2.57 -4.69 16.28
CA LEU A 150 2.69 -6.14 16.24
C LEU A 150 4.16 -6.54 16.49
N LYS A 151 4.41 -7.20 17.62
CA LYS A 151 5.76 -7.64 18.01
C LYS A 151 6.13 -9.00 17.41
N PRO A 152 7.41 -9.24 17.06
CA PRO A 152 7.85 -10.48 16.42
C PRO A 152 7.76 -11.75 17.29
N GLU A 153 7.85 -11.64 18.62
CA GLU A 153 8.16 -12.79 19.48
C GLU A 153 7.00 -13.40 20.27
N ALA A 154 5.79 -12.84 20.23
CA ALA A 154 4.69 -13.41 21.00
C ALA A 154 3.62 -13.98 20.07
N ASN A 155 3.36 -15.28 20.22
CA ASN A 155 2.11 -15.97 19.85
C ASN A 155 0.84 -15.33 20.49
N ALA A 156 0.90 -14.09 20.92
CA ALA A 156 -0.13 -13.34 21.60
C ALA A 156 -0.51 -12.15 20.73
N PHE A 157 -1.53 -12.34 19.89
CA PHE A 157 -2.39 -11.28 19.34
C PHE A 157 -3.20 -10.56 20.44
N GLU A 158 -2.62 -10.40 21.62
CA GLU A 158 -3.39 -10.13 22.83
C GLU A 158 -3.49 -8.67 23.17
N LYS A 159 -2.72 -7.80 22.53
CA LYS A 159 -2.93 -6.38 22.70
C LYS A 159 -2.32 -5.57 21.58
N PHE A 160 -3.22 -4.96 20.83
CA PHE A 160 -3.02 -3.68 20.17
C PHE A 160 -2.56 -2.69 21.26
N LEU A 161 -1.25 -2.67 21.53
CA LEU A 161 -0.68 -1.72 22.48
C LEU A 161 -0.66 -0.37 21.76
N LEU A 162 -1.62 0.49 22.13
CA LEU A 162 -1.54 1.92 21.86
C LEU A 162 -0.18 2.39 22.35
N ALA A 163 0.70 2.81 21.44
CA ALA A 163 1.99 3.38 21.78
C ALA A 163 1.79 4.76 22.42
N LYS A 164 1.34 4.76 23.67
CA LYS A 164 0.61 5.85 24.33
C LYS A 164 -0.63 6.27 23.52
N PRO A 165 -1.76 6.62 24.15
CA PRO A 165 -2.74 7.42 23.45
C PRO A 165 -2.07 8.76 23.16
N MET A 166 -1.42 8.90 22.01
CA MET A 166 -1.22 10.23 21.47
C MET A 166 -2.64 10.75 21.27
N ASN A 167 -3.03 11.73 22.08
CA ASN A 167 -4.38 12.25 22.12
C ASN A 167 -4.58 13.07 20.83
N LEU A 168 -4.78 12.37 19.71
CA LEU A 168 -4.92 12.93 18.36
C LEU A 168 -6.31 13.55 18.15
N GLY A 169 -6.98 13.99 19.21
CA GLY A 169 -8.33 14.54 19.14
C GLY A 169 -9.42 13.45 19.06
N ARG A 170 -10.62 13.83 18.62
CA ARG A 170 -11.85 13.04 18.81
C ARG A 170 -11.93 11.76 17.98
N LYS A 171 -10.95 11.43 17.14
CA LYS A 171 -11.03 10.35 16.15
C LYS A 171 -9.62 9.92 15.71
N ASN A 172 -9.12 8.79 16.23
CA ASN A 172 -7.78 8.25 15.95
C ASN A 172 -7.71 7.57 14.56
N TYR A 173 -7.90 8.32 13.49
CA TYR A 173 -7.80 7.81 12.11
C TYR A 173 -6.37 7.95 11.60
N ILE A 174 -5.68 6.82 11.45
CA ILE A 174 -4.41 6.77 10.73
C ILE A 174 -4.72 6.49 9.26
N ARG A 175 -4.28 7.36 8.36
CA ARG A 175 -4.45 7.22 6.91
C ARG A 175 -3.28 6.51 6.28
N ASP A 176 -2.08 6.86 6.70
CA ASP A 176 -0.85 6.29 6.16
C ASP A 176 0.29 6.37 7.18
N LEU A 177 1.28 5.50 6.98
CA LEU A 177 2.51 5.43 7.74
C LEU A 177 3.70 5.46 6.80
N TYR A 178 4.68 6.29 7.12
CA TYR A 178 5.94 6.32 6.39
C TYR A 178 7.10 6.31 7.37
N ILE A 179 8.12 5.48 7.12
CA ILE A 179 9.34 5.46 7.92
C ILE A 179 10.45 6.09 7.08
N ASP A 180 11.08 7.13 7.62
CA ASP A 180 12.19 7.78 6.96
C ASP A 180 13.54 7.08 7.23
N LYS A 181 14.59 7.54 6.55
CA LYS A 181 15.95 6.99 6.67
C LYS A 181 16.56 7.07 8.07
N ASN A 182 15.99 7.87 8.97
CA ASN A 182 16.42 8.01 10.36
C ASN A 182 15.56 7.16 11.32
N ASN A 183 14.71 6.28 10.80
CA ASN A 183 13.73 5.50 11.54
C ASN A 183 12.65 6.35 12.24
N LEU A 184 12.44 7.59 11.83
CA LEU A 184 11.32 8.40 12.33
C LEU A 184 10.03 7.94 11.63
N ILE A 185 8.96 7.74 12.41
CA ILE A 185 7.66 7.32 11.86
C ILE A 185 6.80 8.55 11.63
N TRP A 186 6.47 8.80 10.37
CA TRP A 186 5.53 9.81 9.94
C TRP A 186 4.13 9.23 9.87
N LEU A 187 3.18 9.90 10.50
CA LEU A 187 1.78 9.51 10.62
C LEU A 187 0.92 10.53 9.86
N ALA A 188 0.23 10.09 8.82
CA ALA A 188 -0.83 10.88 8.22
C ALA A 188 -2.14 10.60 8.96
N THR A 189 -2.78 11.64 9.49
CA THR A 189 -4.04 11.58 10.24
C THR A 189 -5.08 12.54 9.67
N ASP A 190 -6.33 12.41 10.09
CA ASP A 190 -7.38 13.37 9.72
C ASP A 190 -7.14 14.78 10.30
N GLU A 191 -6.26 14.92 11.29
CA GLU A 191 -5.88 16.20 11.92
C GLU A 191 -4.54 16.75 11.36
N GLY A 192 -3.97 16.10 10.34
CA GLY A 192 -2.69 16.47 9.72
C GLY A 192 -1.60 15.42 9.90
N VAL A 193 -0.34 15.83 9.73
CA VAL A 193 0.83 14.95 9.78
C VAL A 193 1.59 15.15 11.09
N THR A 194 1.97 14.06 11.75
CA THR A 194 2.77 14.07 12.98
C THR A 194 3.86 12.99 12.93
N THR A 195 4.77 12.99 13.90
CA THR A 195 5.90 12.03 13.97
C THR A 195 5.99 11.35 15.34
N LEU A 196 6.48 10.11 15.37
CA LEU A 196 6.83 9.35 16.58
C LEU A 196 8.32 9.05 16.63
#